data_AF-A0A931Z276-F1
#
_entry.id   AF-A0A931Z276-F1
#
_cell.length_a   1.000
_cell.length_b   1.000
_cell.length_c   1.000
_cell.angle_alpha   90.00
_cell.angle_beta   90.00
_cell.angle_gamma   90.00
#
_symmetry.space_group_name_H-M   'P 1'
#
loop_
_entity.id
_entity.type
_entity.pdbx_description
1 polymer ?
#
loop_
_entity_poly.entity_id
_entity_poly.type
_entity_poly.pdbx_seq_one_letter_code
_entity_poly.pdbx_strand_id
1 'polypeptide(L)'
;MRDESRDPPYYFEPETERKLQAWAARLGTLPPAPLLLLDEFGKFEARGRGLMPLWPALAASAPHVVVIAVREGLVGEIEQALGRRFDLCIPAAAPDALERLGRACEDFGEWTRIGLFGGAAGGLEMTVGTALHAARIPLRGLAMSSLQAAMMVFAGAGLGAPGRVVWVPFISGGLKALSPAGNRVRPMLAIVMQGLLFGASVQALGWNFFALGLGGALVGAWAALQGIFLQYLLLGNELFSAYDTVVLWLADRWHIAAPGLPWLVGAWAVLHALVAGGVALTAWQLERPPPVLRAVLEKESVAMPAPPARSGWRRLRDFGRWQFWLPFVLVAVILLGTGRPWAAVVWLAVRFVAVGCVLIALLSLLRPARWAEHLRRRGWWGPALAFSGALTRRGRSR
;
A
#
# COMPACT_ATOMS: atom_id res chain seq x y z
N MET A 1 18.76 -5.32 -44.15
CA MET A 1 19.67 -5.22 -45.33
C MET A 1 20.59 -4.03 -45.18
N ARG A 2 21.84 -4.12 -45.66
CA ARG A 2 22.80 -3.00 -45.63
C ARG A 2 22.75 -2.23 -46.95
N ASP A 3 22.60 -0.92 -46.88
CA ASP A 3 22.54 0.02 -47.99
C ASP A 3 23.35 1.27 -47.59
N GLU A 4 24.56 1.40 -48.14
CA GLU A 4 25.51 2.48 -47.83
C GLU A 4 24.98 3.88 -48.21
N SER A 5 23.90 3.96 -49.00
CA SER A 5 23.28 5.24 -49.37
C SER A 5 22.40 5.83 -48.27
N ARG A 6 22.15 5.10 -47.17
CA ARG A 6 21.29 5.51 -46.05
C ARG A 6 22.11 5.82 -44.80
N ASP A 7 21.63 6.75 -43.98
CA ASP A 7 22.10 6.91 -42.60
C ASP A 7 20.96 6.60 -41.60
N PRO A 8 21.05 5.51 -40.83
CA PRO A 8 22.11 4.50 -40.84
C PRO A 8 22.03 3.57 -42.07
N PRO A 9 23.11 2.86 -42.43
CA PRO A 9 23.19 2.10 -43.69
C PRO A 9 22.44 0.77 -43.62
N TYR A 10 21.39 0.66 -42.81
CA TYR A 10 20.59 -0.55 -42.67
C TYR A 10 19.11 -0.24 -42.84
N TYR A 11 18.32 -1.19 -43.33
CA TYR A 11 16.86 -1.06 -43.34
C TYR A 11 16.18 -2.42 -43.23
N PHE A 12 14.94 -2.41 -42.74
CA PHE A 12 14.08 -3.59 -42.72
C PHE A 12 13.63 -3.90 -44.13
N GLU A 13 13.80 -5.14 -44.55
CA GLU A 13 13.20 -5.60 -45.79
C GLU A 13 11.67 -5.50 -45.67
N PRO A 14 10.96 -4.92 -46.68
CA PRO A 14 9.52 -4.70 -46.59
C PRO A 14 8.71 -5.97 -46.28
N GLU A 15 9.17 -7.13 -46.76
CA GLU A 15 8.52 -8.40 -46.45
C GLU A 15 8.72 -8.82 -44.98
N THR A 16 9.92 -8.63 -44.42
CA THR A 16 10.18 -8.85 -42.99
C THR A 16 9.34 -7.92 -42.12
N GLU A 17 9.24 -6.65 -42.51
CA GLU A 17 8.42 -5.66 -41.79
C GLU A 17 6.94 -6.08 -41.76
N ARG A 18 6.38 -6.52 -42.90
CA ARG A 18 5.00 -7.07 -42.95
C ARG A 18 4.84 -8.29 -42.06
N LYS A 19 5.81 -9.21 -42.06
CA LYS A 19 5.77 -10.41 -41.19
C LYS A 19 5.81 -10.03 -39.71
N LEU A 20 6.63 -9.05 -39.33
CA LEU A 20 6.72 -8.55 -37.96
C LEU A 20 5.45 -7.82 -37.52
N GLN A 21 4.86 -7.00 -38.39
CA GLN A 21 3.57 -6.36 -38.12
C GLN A 21 2.44 -7.39 -37.96
N ALA A 22 2.40 -8.41 -38.82
CA ALA A 22 1.42 -9.49 -38.71
C ALA A 22 1.62 -10.30 -37.41
N TRP A 23 2.87 -10.59 -37.04
CA TRP A 23 3.18 -11.22 -35.76
C TRP A 23 2.75 -10.35 -34.56
N ALA A 24 3.07 -9.06 -34.57
CA ALA A 24 2.71 -8.13 -33.50
C ALA A 24 1.19 -7.99 -33.37
N ALA A 25 0.46 -7.95 -34.49
CA ALA A 25 -1.00 -7.93 -34.49
C ALA A 25 -1.61 -9.20 -33.87
N ARG A 26 -0.99 -10.36 -34.10
CA ARG A 26 -1.44 -11.64 -33.51
C ARG A 26 -1.25 -11.70 -32.01
N LEU A 27 -0.25 -11.00 -31.44
CA LEU A 27 -0.03 -11.00 -29.99
C LEU A 27 -1.24 -10.49 -29.19
N GLY A 28 -2.06 -9.61 -29.77
CA GLY A 28 -3.30 -9.15 -29.13
C GLY A 28 -4.36 -10.23 -28.96
N THR A 29 -4.28 -11.33 -29.73
CA THR A 29 -5.22 -12.47 -29.66
C THR A 29 -4.71 -13.63 -28.81
N LEU A 30 -3.45 -13.58 -28.39
CA LEU A 30 -2.80 -14.62 -27.61
C LEU A 30 -2.86 -14.26 -26.12
N PRO A 31 -2.75 -15.25 -25.22
CA PRO A 31 -2.56 -14.96 -23.81
C PRO A 31 -1.29 -14.11 -23.61
N PRO A 32 -1.27 -13.23 -22.59
CA PRO A 32 -0.11 -12.37 -22.31
C PRO A 32 1.19 -13.16 -22.25
N ALA A 33 2.18 -12.74 -23.03
CA ALA A 33 3.48 -13.41 -23.05
C ALA A 33 4.18 -13.27 -21.68
N PRO A 34 4.71 -14.35 -21.11
CA PRO A 34 5.42 -14.29 -19.82
C PRO A 34 6.73 -13.51 -19.94
N LEU A 35 7.39 -13.58 -21.10
CA LEU A 35 8.64 -12.89 -21.38
C LEU A 35 8.67 -12.51 -22.85
N LEU A 36 8.96 -11.24 -23.13
CA LEU A 36 9.21 -10.72 -24.46
C LEU A 36 10.65 -10.22 -24.51
N LEU A 37 11.44 -10.79 -25.42
CA LEU A 37 12.84 -10.41 -25.63
C LEU A 37 12.94 -9.63 -26.94
N LEU A 38 13.55 -8.45 -26.90
CA LEU A 38 13.79 -7.58 -28.05
C LEU A 38 15.29 -7.27 -28.14
N ASP A 39 15.89 -7.61 -29.27
CA ASP A 39 17.32 -7.49 -29.52
C ASP A 39 17.56 -7.00 -30.96
N GLU A 40 18.34 -5.94 -31.26
CA GLU A 40 18.95 -4.88 -30.42
C GLU A 40 18.26 -3.55 -30.74
N PHE A 41 17.98 -2.71 -29.73
CA PHE A 41 17.51 -1.33 -29.91
C PHE A 41 18.71 -0.40 -30.08
N GLY A 42 18.81 0.21 -31.25
CA GLY A 42 19.92 1.09 -31.63
C GLY A 42 19.44 2.47 -32.11
N LYS A 43 20.25 3.08 -32.99
CA LYS A 43 19.97 4.42 -33.54
C LYS A 43 18.66 4.49 -34.35
N PHE A 44 18.19 3.38 -34.90
CA PHE A 44 16.92 3.33 -35.65
C PHE A 44 15.72 3.48 -34.71
N GLU A 45 15.70 2.68 -33.66
CA GLU A 45 14.64 2.67 -32.65
C GLU A 45 14.57 4.02 -31.92
N ALA A 46 15.72 4.63 -31.64
CA ALA A 46 15.81 5.98 -31.08
C ALA A 46 15.16 7.05 -31.98
N ARG A 47 15.22 6.86 -33.32
CA ARG A 47 14.56 7.71 -34.32
C ARG A 47 13.10 7.29 -34.61
N GLY A 48 12.52 6.37 -33.81
CA GLY A 48 11.15 5.89 -34.00
C GLY A 48 10.97 4.88 -35.16
N ARG A 49 12.07 4.32 -35.68
CA ARG A 49 12.06 3.33 -36.77
C ARG A 49 12.34 1.92 -36.23
N GLY A 50 12.52 0.97 -37.15
CA GLY A 50 12.91 -0.40 -36.81
C GLY A 50 11.80 -1.15 -36.07
N LEU A 51 12.07 -1.58 -34.84
CA LEU A 51 11.07 -2.26 -34.00
C LEU A 51 10.08 -1.29 -33.32
N MET A 52 10.39 0.01 -33.28
CA MET A 52 9.56 0.98 -32.55
C MET A 52 8.11 1.10 -33.05
N PRO A 53 7.80 1.02 -34.36
CA PRO A 53 6.42 0.98 -34.85
C PRO A 53 5.59 -0.20 -34.33
N LEU A 54 6.23 -1.28 -33.88
CA LEU A 54 5.55 -2.44 -33.30
C LEU A 54 5.21 -2.22 -31.82
N TRP A 55 5.89 -1.28 -31.15
CA TRP A 55 5.76 -1.05 -29.70
C TRP A 55 4.32 -0.87 -29.22
N PRO A 56 3.43 -0.11 -29.89
CA PRO A 56 2.04 0.01 -29.45
C PRO A 56 1.31 -1.35 -29.39
N ALA A 57 1.54 -2.23 -30.37
CA ALA A 57 0.94 -3.57 -30.40
C ALA A 57 1.56 -4.49 -29.34
N LEU A 58 2.88 -4.44 -29.16
CA LEU A 58 3.59 -5.17 -28.10
C LEU A 58 3.15 -4.75 -26.69
N ALA A 59 2.96 -3.45 -26.48
CA ALA A 59 2.46 -2.92 -25.22
C ALA A 59 0.99 -3.31 -24.99
N ALA A 60 0.17 -3.32 -26.05
CA ALA A 60 -1.23 -3.72 -25.99
C ALA A 60 -1.42 -5.20 -25.65
N SER A 61 -0.48 -6.09 -26.06
CA SER A 61 -0.50 -7.50 -25.67
C SER A 61 -0.14 -7.74 -24.20
N ALA A 62 0.18 -6.69 -23.45
CA ALA A 62 0.43 -6.70 -22.01
C ALA A 62 1.37 -7.82 -21.50
N PRO A 63 2.56 -8.00 -22.11
CA PRO A 63 3.53 -8.99 -21.64
C PRO A 63 3.91 -8.76 -20.18
N HIS A 64 4.22 -9.84 -19.45
CA HIS A 64 4.59 -9.76 -18.03
C HIS A 64 5.96 -9.08 -17.87
N VAL A 65 6.97 -9.57 -18.58
CA VAL A 65 8.33 -9.00 -18.58
C VAL A 65 8.75 -8.68 -20.01
N VAL A 66 9.30 -7.49 -20.23
CA VAL A 66 9.91 -7.09 -21.50
C VAL A 66 11.38 -6.78 -21.26
N VAL A 67 12.25 -7.48 -21.97
CA VAL A 67 13.70 -7.26 -21.94
C VAL A 67 14.09 -6.68 -23.28
N ILE A 68 14.77 -5.54 -23.24
CA ILE A 68 15.26 -4.84 -24.42
C ILE A 68 16.76 -4.72 -24.30
N ALA A 69 17.51 -5.30 -25.24
CA ALA A 69 18.92 -5.01 -25.38
C ALA A 69 19.06 -3.63 -26.03
N VAL A 70 19.71 -2.69 -25.36
CA VAL A 70 19.86 -1.30 -25.84
C VAL A 70 21.33 -0.98 -25.98
N ARG A 71 21.71 -0.39 -27.12
CA ARG A 71 23.08 0.07 -27.34
C ARG A 71 23.48 1.14 -26.31
N GLU A 72 24.73 1.06 -25.84
CA GLU A 72 25.27 2.03 -24.89
C GLU A 72 25.12 3.47 -25.38
N GLY A 73 24.78 4.38 -24.45
CA GLY A 73 24.54 5.80 -24.74
C GLY A 73 23.15 6.13 -25.27
N LEU A 74 22.35 5.15 -25.74
CA LEU A 74 21.02 5.40 -26.31
C LEU A 74 19.85 5.20 -25.34
N VAL A 75 20.10 4.77 -24.11
CA VAL A 75 19.06 4.47 -23.11
C VAL A 75 18.04 5.61 -22.97
N GLY A 76 18.50 6.86 -22.82
CA GLY A 76 17.61 8.01 -22.65
C GLY A 76 16.76 8.32 -23.88
N GLU A 77 17.32 8.20 -25.08
CA GLU A 77 16.60 8.41 -26.34
C GLU A 77 15.53 7.32 -26.55
N ILE A 78 15.87 6.07 -26.23
CA ILE A 78 14.93 4.95 -26.27
C ILE A 78 13.81 5.14 -25.25
N GLU A 79 14.11 5.51 -24.00
CA GLU A 79 13.08 5.81 -22.99
C GLU A 79 12.12 6.92 -23.44
N GLN A 80 12.67 7.97 -24.09
CA GLN A 80 11.86 9.05 -24.65
C GLN A 80 10.95 8.55 -25.78
N ALA A 81 11.47 7.71 -26.69
CA ALA A 81 10.71 7.14 -27.78
C ALA A 81 9.63 6.15 -27.30
N LEU A 82 9.91 5.36 -26.25
CA LEU A 82 8.94 4.46 -25.62
C LEU A 82 7.88 5.21 -24.79
N GLY A 83 8.10 6.48 -24.46
CA GLY A 83 7.26 7.27 -23.57
C GLY A 83 7.28 6.80 -22.11
N ARG A 84 8.25 5.98 -21.72
CA ARG A 84 8.43 5.46 -20.35
C ARG A 84 9.89 5.16 -20.08
N ARG A 85 10.27 5.27 -18.80
CA ARG A 85 11.58 4.80 -18.33
C ARG A 85 11.64 3.29 -18.20
N PHE A 86 12.83 2.74 -18.31
CA PHE A 86 13.10 1.36 -17.94
C PHE A 86 12.94 1.20 -16.43
N ASP A 87 12.34 0.09 -16.03
CA ASP A 87 12.19 -0.26 -14.62
C ASP A 87 13.54 -0.72 -14.03
N LEU A 88 14.34 -1.42 -14.83
CA LEU A 88 15.67 -1.92 -14.45
C LEU A 88 16.62 -1.85 -15.66
N CYS A 89 17.83 -1.33 -15.44
CA CYS A 89 18.91 -1.33 -16.42
C CYS A 89 20.05 -2.23 -15.90
N ILE A 90 20.42 -3.23 -16.69
CA ILE A 90 21.53 -4.15 -16.39
C ILE A 90 22.59 -3.94 -17.47
N PRO A 91 23.84 -3.56 -17.10
CA PRO A 91 24.92 -3.49 -18.09
C PRO A 91 25.18 -4.87 -18.67
N ALA A 92 25.00 -5.04 -19.98
CA ALA A 92 25.16 -6.34 -20.64
C ALA A 92 26.59 -6.91 -20.52
N ALA A 93 27.59 -6.04 -20.40
CA ALA A 93 28.98 -6.42 -20.20
C ALA A 93 29.32 -6.86 -18.76
N ALA A 94 28.39 -6.71 -17.80
CA ALA A 94 28.64 -7.15 -16.43
C ALA A 94 28.71 -8.69 -16.36
N PRO A 95 29.67 -9.28 -15.62
CA PRO A 95 29.83 -10.73 -15.55
C PRO A 95 28.62 -11.43 -14.89
N ASP A 96 27.83 -10.70 -14.12
CA ASP A 96 26.62 -11.16 -13.43
C ASP A 96 25.31 -10.71 -14.13
N ALA A 97 25.38 -10.19 -15.37
CA ALA A 97 24.22 -9.61 -16.06
C ALA A 97 23.06 -10.60 -16.20
N LEU A 98 23.36 -11.84 -16.61
CA LEU A 98 22.35 -12.89 -16.77
C LEU A 98 21.75 -13.32 -15.44
N GLU A 99 22.57 -13.43 -14.39
CA GLU A 99 22.11 -13.76 -13.04
C GLU A 99 21.19 -12.66 -12.49
N ARG A 100 21.56 -11.39 -12.68
CA ARG A 100 20.73 -10.24 -12.30
C ARG A 100 19.41 -10.21 -13.05
N LEU A 101 19.40 -10.59 -14.34
CA LEU A 101 18.18 -10.71 -15.12
C LEU A 101 17.29 -11.84 -14.60
N GLY A 102 17.89 -13.01 -14.30
CA GLY A 102 17.19 -14.13 -13.69
C GLY A 102 16.50 -13.75 -12.37
N ARG A 103 17.25 -13.13 -11.46
CA ARG A 103 16.73 -12.62 -10.18
C ARG A 103 15.60 -11.59 -10.38
N ALA A 104 15.71 -10.71 -11.38
CA ALA A 104 14.66 -9.74 -11.68
C ALA A 104 13.36 -10.42 -12.17
N CYS A 105 13.48 -11.48 -12.98
CA CYS A 105 12.34 -12.28 -13.41
C CYS A 105 11.66 -13.04 -12.26
N GLU A 106 12.45 -13.57 -11.31
CA GLU A 106 11.92 -14.21 -10.10
C GLU A 106 11.20 -13.18 -9.20
N ASP A 107 11.87 -12.05 -8.95
CA ASP A 107 11.33 -10.93 -8.16
C ASP A 107 10.03 -10.38 -8.75
N PHE A 108 9.87 -10.37 -10.07
CA PHE A 108 8.65 -9.92 -10.74
C PHE A 108 7.41 -10.68 -10.24
N GLY A 109 7.51 -12.00 -10.08
CA GLY A 109 6.41 -12.84 -9.57
C GLY A 109 6.05 -12.48 -8.13
N GLU A 110 7.07 -12.27 -7.28
CA GLU A 110 6.89 -11.86 -5.89
C GLU A 110 6.22 -10.49 -5.75
N TRP A 111 6.71 -9.49 -6.48
CA TRP A 111 6.15 -8.14 -6.47
C TRP A 111 4.73 -8.10 -7.03
N THR A 112 4.43 -8.92 -8.04
CA THR A 112 3.08 -9.09 -8.57
C THR A 112 2.14 -9.64 -7.51
N ARG A 113 2.56 -10.67 -6.76
CA ARG A 113 1.81 -11.24 -5.64
C ARG A 113 1.57 -10.21 -4.53
N ILE A 114 2.61 -9.50 -4.10
CA ILE A 114 2.50 -8.41 -3.12
C ILE A 114 1.48 -7.36 -3.58
N GLY A 115 1.54 -6.97 -4.86
CA GLY A 115 0.59 -6.03 -5.46
C GLY A 115 -0.85 -6.55 -5.47
N LEU A 116 -1.06 -7.86 -5.69
CA LEU A 116 -2.37 -8.49 -5.67
C LEU A 116 -2.96 -8.50 -4.25
N PHE A 117 -2.20 -8.98 -3.26
CA PHE A 117 -2.63 -9.01 -1.87
C PHE A 117 -2.84 -7.59 -1.31
N GLY A 118 -1.94 -6.64 -1.64
CA GLY A 118 -2.10 -5.24 -1.27
C GLY A 118 -3.34 -4.59 -1.88
N GLY A 119 -3.63 -4.89 -3.15
CA GLY A 119 -4.86 -4.48 -3.83
C GLY A 119 -6.12 -5.02 -3.15
N ALA A 120 -6.15 -6.34 -2.94
CA ALA A 120 -7.29 -7.04 -2.34
C ALA A 120 -7.53 -6.59 -0.89
N ALA A 121 -6.48 -6.44 -0.09
CA ALA A 121 -6.57 -5.89 1.27
C ALA A 121 -7.14 -4.47 1.25
N GLY A 122 -6.67 -3.60 0.34
CA GLY A 122 -7.23 -2.27 0.13
C GLY A 122 -8.70 -2.29 -0.31
N GLY A 123 -9.14 -3.34 -1.00
CA GLY A 123 -10.53 -3.57 -1.42
C GLY A 123 -11.42 -3.95 -0.26
N LEU A 124 -11.01 -4.96 0.50
CA LEU A 124 -11.69 -5.40 1.71
C LEU A 124 -11.81 -4.26 2.73
N GLU A 125 -10.77 -3.45 2.89
CA GLU A 125 -10.80 -2.25 3.73
C GLU A 125 -11.88 -1.25 3.30
N MET A 126 -12.16 -1.12 2.01
CA MET A 126 -13.21 -0.24 1.50
C MET A 126 -14.59 -0.89 1.58
N THR A 127 -14.73 -2.18 1.30
CA THR A 127 -16.02 -2.87 1.23
C THR A 127 -16.47 -3.37 2.60
N VAL A 128 -15.71 -4.32 3.18
CA VAL A 128 -15.96 -4.89 4.52
C VAL A 128 -15.88 -3.80 5.57
N GLY A 129 -14.88 -2.92 5.49
CA GLY A 129 -14.77 -1.79 6.41
C GLY A 129 -16.00 -0.88 6.42
N THR A 130 -16.63 -0.66 5.25
CA THR A 130 -17.87 0.12 5.15
C THR A 130 -19.08 -0.67 5.62
N ALA A 131 -19.18 -1.97 5.28
CA ALA A 131 -20.27 -2.84 5.72
C ALA A 131 -20.29 -3.00 7.25
N LEU A 132 -19.13 -3.29 7.87
CA LEU A 132 -18.99 -3.36 9.33
C LEU A 132 -19.34 -2.03 9.99
N HIS A 133 -19.00 -0.90 9.34
CA HIS A 133 -19.36 0.41 9.86
C HIS A 133 -20.87 0.66 9.79
N ALA A 134 -21.53 0.27 8.70
CA ALA A 134 -22.98 0.37 8.54
C ALA A 134 -23.73 -0.54 9.54
N ALA A 135 -23.22 -1.76 9.76
CA ALA A 135 -23.80 -2.74 10.68
C ALA A 135 -23.54 -2.43 12.17
N ARG A 136 -22.76 -1.37 12.50
CA ARG A 136 -22.37 -1.00 13.87
C ARG A 136 -21.77 -2.16 14.67
N ILE A 137 -21.06 -3.06 14.00
CA ILE A 137 -20.47 -4.25 14.65
C ILE A 137 -19.36 -3.79 15.62
N PRO A 138 -19.44 -4.17 16.92
CA PRO A 138 -18.37 -3.89 17.87
C PRO A 138 -17.09 -4.64 17.47
N LEU A 139 -15.92 -4.15 17.90
CA LEU A 139 -14.61 -4.77 17.61
C LEU A 139 -14.23 -4.82 16.11
N ARG A 140 -14.85 -4.00 15.26
CA ARG A 140 -14.46 -3.90 13.83
C ARG A 140 -12.96 -3.70 13.61
N GLY A 141 -12.29 -2.95 14.50
CA GLY A 141 -10.86 -2.69 14.43
C GLY A 141 -10.03 -3.97 14.55
N LEU A 142 -10.44 -4.87 15.47
CA LEU A 142 -9.84 -6.17 15.66
C LEU A 142 -10.03 -7.07 14.42
N ALA A 143 -11.25 -7.12 13.89
CA ALA A 143 -11.54 -7.93 12.70
C ALA A 143 -10.68 -7.49 11.50
N MET A 144 -10.59 -6.17 11.25
CA MET A 144 -9.79 -5.63 10.15
C MET A 144 -8.30 -5.83 10.38
N SER A 145 -7.78 -5.62 11.60
CA SER A 145 -6.36 -5.84 11.90
C SER A 145 -5.96 -7.31 11.78
N SER A 146 -6.82 -8.23 12.22
CA SER A 146 -6.58 -9.67 12.09
C SER A 146 -6.61 -10.13 10.65
N LEU A 147 -7.55 -9.61 9.84
CA LEU A 147 -7.58 -9.86 8.40
C LEU A 147 -6.31 -9.33 7.72
N GLN A 148 -5.85 -8.14 8.08
CA GLN A 148 -4.61 -7.57 7.56
C GLN A 148 -3.39 -8.42 7.92
N ALA A 149 -3.31 -8.94 9.16
CA ALA A 149 -2.27 -9.86 9.58
C ALA A 149 -2.29 -11.17 8.77
N ALA A 150 -3.46 -11.79 8.58
CA ALA A 150 -3.62 -12.97 7.75
C ALA A 150 -3.20 -12.72 6.29
N MET A 151 -3.59 -11.58 5.71
CA MET A 151 -3.20 -11.18 4.35
C MET A 151 -1.69 -11.06 4.19
N MET A 152 -1.00 -10.52 5.19
CA MET A 152 0.47 -10.46 5.18
C MET A 152 1.09 -11.85 5.25
N VAL A 153 0.60 -12.73 6.12
CA VAL A 153 1.09 -14.13 6.19
C VAL A 153 0.92 -14.84 4.85
N PHE A 154 -0.28 -14.78 4.26
CA PHE A 154 -0.55 -15.40 2.96
C PHE A 154 0.24 -14.76 1.82
N ALA A 155 0.52 -13.47 1.86
CA ALA A 155 1.33 -12.81 0.83
C ALA A 155 2.81 -13.19 0.94
N GLY A 156 3.32 -13.31 2.17
CA GLY A 156 4.74 -13.58 2.42
C GLY A 156 5.15 -15.05 2.32
N ALA A 157 4.19 -15.98 2.35
CA ALA A 157 4.47 -17.41 2.28
C ALA A 157 5.17 -17.80 0.95
N GLY A 158 6.44 -18.15 0.99
CA GLY A 158 7.22 -18.52 -0.21
C GLY A 158 7.86 -17.34 -0.94
N LEU A 159 7.97 -16.16 -0.32
CA LEU A 159 8.86 -15.10 -0.81
C LEU A 159 10.31 -15.42 -0.45
N GLY A 160 11.23 -15.24 -1.40
CA GLY A 160 12.68 -15.31 -1.19
C GLY A 160 13.19 -14.23 -0.25
N ALA A 161 12.51 -13.07 -0.20
CA ALA A 161 12.78 -12.01 0.78
C ALA A 161 11.51 -11.70 1.61
N PRO A 162 11.31 -12.38 2.75
CA PRO A 162 10.09 -12.29 3.54
C PRO A 162 9.77 -10.86 4.04
N GLY A 163 10.79 -10.02 4.24
CA GLY A 163 10.62 -8.61 4.62
C GLY A 163 9.83 -7.79 3.60
N ARG A 164 9.72 -8.22 2.33
CA ARG A 164 8.92 -7.54 1.29
C ARG A 164 7.42 -7.49 1.63
N VAL A 165 6.94 -8.33 2.55
CA VAL A 165 5.56 -8.35 3.03
C VAL A 165 5.06 -6.99 3.54
N VAL A 166 5.97 -6.14 4.05
CA VAL A 166 5.68 -4.78 4.50
C VAL A 166 4.98 -3.94 3.43
N TRP A 167 5.17 -4.25 2.14
CA TRP A 167 4.56 -3.48 1.05
C TRP A 167 3.07 -3.76 0.87
N VAL A 168 2.54 -4.89 1.37
CA VAL A 168 1.10 -5.20 1.28
C VAL A 168 0.26 -4.12 1.98
N PRO A 169 0.53 -3.76 3.25
CA PRO A 169 -0.18 -2.65 3.90
C PRO A 169 0.14 -1.27 3.33
N PHE A 170 1.35 -1.03 2.81
CA PHE A 170 1.63 0.25 2.15
C PHE A 170 0.78 0.46 0.89
N ILE A 171 0.59 -0.60 0.09
CA ILE A 171 -0.29 -0.57 -1.08
C ILE A 171 -1.74 -0.42 -0.64
N SER A 172 -2.20 -1.23 0.31
CA SER A 172 -3.57 -1.15 0.86
C SER A 172 -3.89 0.25 1.42
N GLY A 173 -2.99 0.80 2.24
CA GLY A 173 -3.09 2.15 2.80
C GLY A 173 -3.05 3.24 1.74
N GLY A 174 -2.19 3.09 0.73
CA GLY A 174 -2.14 3.98 -0.44
C GLY A 174 -3.45 4.00 -1.22
N LEU A 175 -4.06 2.83 -1.46
CA LEU A 175 -5.38 2.73 -2.09
C LEU A 175 -6.47 3.34 -1.20
N LYS A 176 -6.43 3.09 0.12
CA LYS A 176 -7.36 3.70 1.09
C LYS A 176 -7.31 5.22 1.07
N ALA A 177 -6.11 5.79 0.97
CA ALA A 177 -5.90 7.23 0.86
C ALA A 177 -6.48 7.84 -0.43
N LEU A 178 -6.56 7.05 -1.50
CA LEU A 178 -7.17 7.44 -2.78
C LEU A 178 -8.68 7.22 -2.82
N SER A 179 -9.26 6.53 -1.83
CA SER A 179 -10.70 6.23 -1.83
C SER A 179 -11.58 7.48 -1.70
N PRO A 180 -12.77 7.51 -2.33
CA PRO A 180 -13.63 8.69 -2.34
C PRO A 180 -14.20 9.07 -0.96
N ALA A 181 -14.34 8.10 -0.05
CA ALA A 181 -15.15 8.21 1.16
C ALA A 181 -14.34 8.52 2.43
N GLY A 182 -14.81 9.51 3.19
CA GLY A 182 -14.49 9.68 4.63
C GLY A 182 -13.13 10.29 4.95
N ASN A 183 -12.81 10.34 6.27
CA ASN A 183 -11.55 10.85 6.80
C ASN A 183 -10.42 9.85 6.46
N ARG A 184 -9.76 10.08 5.32
CA ARG A 184 -8.87 9.11 4.63
C ARG A 184 -7.58 8.80 5.39
N VAL A 185 -7.24 9.68 6.31
CA VAL A 185 -5.90 9.82 6.87
C VAL A 185 -5.65 8.86 8.04
N ARG A 186 -6.58 8.84 9.00
CA ARG A 186 -6.46 7.99 10.20
C ARG A 186 -6.45 6.49 9.88
N PRO A 187 -7.30 5.97 8.97
CA PRO A 187 -7.23 4.57 8.55
C PRO A 187 -5.95 4.24 7.79
N MET A 188 -5.47 5.13 6.92
CA MET A 188 -4.22 4.92 6.19
C MET A 188 -3.02 4.78 7.15
N LEU A 189 -2.88 5.68 8.12
CA LEU A 189 -1.80 5.62 9.11
C LEU A 189 -1.86 4.33 9.92
N ALA A 190 -3.08 3.87 10.26
CA ALA A 190 -3.29 2.59 10.94
C ALA A 190 -2.68 1.44 10.14
N ILE A 191 -3.08 1.31 8.88
CA ILE A 191 -2.68 0.21 7.99
C ILE A 191 -1.16 0.24 7.74
N VAL A 192 -0.58 1.41 7.49
CA VAL A 192 0.87 1.55 7.27
C VAL A 192 1.65 1.12 8.50
N MET A 193 1.25 1.57 9.69
CA MET A 193 1.90 1.19 10.95
C MET A 193 1.77 -0.32 11.24
N GLN A 194 0.63 -0.93 10.92
CA GLN A 194 0.48 -2.39 11.01
C GLN A 194 1.50 -3.11 10.12
N GLY A 195 1.74 -2.62 8.90
CA GLY A 195 2.77 -3.16 8.02
C GLY A 195 4.17 -2.99 8.55
N LEU A 196 4.50 -1.81 9.09
CA LEU A 196 5.81 -1.56 9.69
C LEU A 196 6.06 -2.48 10.89
N LEU A 197 5.07 -2.64 11.78
CA LEU A 197 5.19 -3.50 12.96
C LEU A 197 5.37 -4.97 12.56
N PHE A 198 4.51 -5.48 11.67
CA PHE A 198 4.61 -6.85 11.20
C PHE A 198 5.92 -7.11 10.43
N GLY A 199 6.24 -6.20 9.50
CA GLY A 199 7.46 -6.26 8.70
C GLY A 199 8.73 -6.13 9.54
N ALA A 200 8.71 -5.37 10.64
CA ALA A 200 9.83 -5.27 11.58
C ALA A 200 10.05 -6.60 12.31
N SER A 201 8.98 -7.24 12.78
CA SER A 201 9.07 -8.58 13.39
C SER A 201 9.65 -9.61 12.41
N VAL A 202 9.17 -9.63 11.17
CA VAL A 202 9.66 -10.55 10.13
C VAL A 202 11.11 -10.25 9.73
N GLN A 203 11.51 -8.98 9.65
CA GLN A 203 12.90 -8.61 9.34
C GLN A 203 13.85 -8.95 10.48
N ALA A 204 13.44 -8.75 11.73
CA ALA A 204 14.29 -9.00 12.89
C ALA A 204 14.43 -10.49 13.20
N LEU A 205 13.34 -11.25 13.08
CA LEU A 205 13.29 -12.65 13.51
C LEU A 205 13.28 -13.63 12.32
N GLY A 206 13.11 -13.18 11.09
CA GLY A 206 12.97 -14.02 9.90
C GLY A 206 11.52 -14.49 9.66
N TRP A 207 11.34 -15.43 8.73
CA TRP A 207 10.03 -16.04 8.45
C TRP A 207 9.80 -17.29 9.31
N ASN A 208 9.59 -17.11 10.61
CA ASN A 208 9.36 -18.20 11.56
C ASN A 208 8.18 -17.97 12.54
N PHE A 209 7.80 -19.00 13.31
CA PHE A 209 6.54 -19.07 14.09
C PHE A 209 6.41 -17.88 15.02
N PHE A 210 7.50 -17.59 15.73
CA PHE A 210 7.60 -16.48 16.64
C PHE A 210 7.50 -15.13 15.91
N ALA A 211 8.15 -14.99 14.76
CA ALA A 211 8.09 -13.76 13.97
C ALA A 211 6.67 -13.41 13.49
N LEU A 212 5.94 -14.40 12.95
CA LEU A 212 4.58 -14.19 12.45
C LEU A 212 3.57 -14.00 13.58
N GLY A 213 3.71 -14.76 14.67
CA GLY A 213 2.90 -14.60 15.87
C GLY A 213 3.10 -13.24 16.53
N LEU A 214 4.36 -12.82 16.72
CA LEU A 214 4.71 -11.50 17.26
C LEU A 214 4.26 -10.38 16.32
N GLY A 215 4.48 -10.51 15.02
CA GLY A 215 4.04 -9.53 14.03
C GLY A 215 2.52 -9.34 14.08
N GLY A 216 1.75 -10.44 14.09
CA GLY A 216 0.30 -10.39 14.26
C GLY A 216 -0.12 -9.78 15.61
N ALA A 217 0.60 -10.10 16.69
CA ALA A 217 0.34 -9.55 18.01
C ALA A 217 0.57 -8.05 18.09
N LEU A 218 1.66 -7.53 17.50
CA LEU A 218 1.94 -6.09 17.44
C LEU A 218 0.89 -5.36 16.58
N VAL A 219 0.46 -5.96 15.47
CA VAL A 219 -0.64 -5.43 14.63
C VAL A 219 -1.94 -5.29 15.44
N GLY A 220 -2.30 -6.31 16.23
CA GLY A 220 -3.47 -6.28 17.11
C GLY A 220 -3.34 -5.24 18.22
N ALA A 221 -2.22 -5.24 18.94
CA ALA A 221 -1.94 -4.26 20.00
C ALA A 221 -2.02 -2.82 19.47
N TRP A 222 -1.44 -2.56 18.30
CA TRP A 222 -1.52 -1.25 17.66
C TRP A 222 -2.95 -0.86 17.31
N ALA A 223 -3.77 -1.78 16.77
CA ALA A 223 -5.16 -1.50 16.45
C ALA A 223 -5.98 -1.08 17.69
N ALA A 224 -5.69 -1.69 18.85
CA ALA A 224 -6.28 -1.32 20.13
C ALA A 224 -5.81 0.07 20.61
N LEU A 225 -4.51 0.34 20.52
CA LEU A 225 -3.88 1.54 21.10
C LEU A 225 -3.94 2.78 20.20
N GLN A 226 -4.11 2.62 18.90
CA GLN A 226 -4.03 3.73 17.93
C GLN A 226 -4.98 4.88 18.29
N GLY A 227 -6.20 4.56 18.73
CA GLY A 227 -7.19 5.58 19.08
C GLY A 227 -6.78 6.41 20.28
N ILE A 228 -6.27 5.75 21.32
CA ILE A 228 -5.80 6.36 22.55
C ILE A 228 -4.55 7.19 22.26
N PHE A 229 -3.60 6.64 21.49
CA PHE A 229 -2.38 7.33 21.09
C PHE A 229 -2.67 8.63 20.34
N LEU A 230 -3.60 8.60 19.37
CA LEU A 230 -3.96 9.80 18.62
C LEU A 230 -4.67 10.84 19.50
N GLN A 231 -5.55 10.40 20.41
CA GLN A 231 -6.18 11.30 21.38
C GLN A 231 -5.16 11.90 22.34
N TYR A 232 -4.19 11.12 22.80
CA TYR A 232 -3.11 11.59 23.68
C TYR A 232 -2.23 12.62 22.97
N LEU A 233 -1.91 12.42 21.69
CA LEU A 233 -1.14 13.40 20.93
C LEU A 233 -1.85 14.76 20.89
N LEU A 234 -3.17 14.73 20.64
CA LEU A 234 -4.03 15.91 20.54
C LEU A 234 -4.30 16.59 21.89
N LEU A 235 -4.60 15.81 22.93
CA LEU A 235 -5.12 16.29 24.21
C LEU A 235 -4.08 16.28 25.35
N GLY A 236 -2.98 15.55 25.19
CA GLY A 236 -1.92 15.43 26.19
C GLY A 236 -2.36 14.71 27.46
N ASN A 237 -1.70 15.06 28.57
CA ASN A 237 -1.98 14.46 29.89
C ASN A 237 -3.39 14.77 30.40
N GLU A 238 -4.02 15.83 29.90
CA GLU A 238 -5.41 16.18 30.24
C GLU A 238 -6.40 15.07 29.87
N LEU A 239 -6.08 14.27 28.85
CA LEU A 239 -6.85 13.07 28.52
C LEU A 239 -6.90 12.11 29.71
N PHE A 240 -5.74 11.79 30.28
CA PHE A 240 -5.61 10.86 31.40
C PHE A 240 -6.25 11.42 32.66
N SER A 241 -6.04 12.71 32.95
CA SER A 241 -6.70 13.37 34.09
C SER A 241 -8.22 13.34 33.99
N ALA A 242 -8.78 13.57 32.79
CA ALA A 242 -10.21 13.48 32.57
C ALA A 242 -10.73 12.04 32.75
N TYR A 243 -10.00 11.04 32.26
CA TYR A 243 -10.35 9.63 32.46
C TYR A 243 -10.29 9.20 33.92
N ASP A 244 -9.21 9.52 34.64
CA ASP A 244 -9.05 9.16 36.05
C ASP A 244 -10.18 9.77 36.90
N THR A 245 -10.57 11.01 36.61
CA THR A 245 -11.72 11.66 37.25
C THR A 245 -13.00 10.83 37.05
N VAL A 246 -13.29 10.41 35.82
CA VAL A 246 -14.50 9.64 35.50
C VAL A 246 -14.44 8.26 36.16
N VAL A 247 -13.29 7.59 36.14
CA VAL A 247 -13.10 6.26 36.74
C VAL A 247 -13.26 6.32 38.25
N LEU A 248 -12.64 7.29 38.93
CA LEU A 248 -12.79 7.47 40.38
C LEU A 248 -14.23 7.81 40.76
N TRP A 249 -14.88 8.69 40.00
CA TRP A 249 -16.29 8.99 40.19
C TRP A 249 -17.19 7.75 40.04
N LEU A 250 -16.90 6.90 39.05
CA LEU A 250 -17.65 5.64 38.85
C LEU A 250 -17.38 4.63 39.98
N ALA A 251 -16.13 4.52 40.41
CA ALA A 251 -15.68 3.64 41.48
C ALA A 251 -16.35 4.01 42.80
N ASP A 252 -16.37 5.30 43.14
CA ASP A 252 -17.07 5.83 44.32
C ASP A 252 -18.58 5.60 44.23
N ARG A 253 -19.17 5.80 43.04
CA ARG A 253 -20.62 5.67 42.85
C ARG A 253 -21.11 4.23 42.92
N TRP A 254 -20.28 3.27 42.51
CA TRP A 254 -20.64 1.85 42.49
C TRP A 254 -19.97 1.01 43.57
N HIS A 255 -19.15 1.63 44.43
CA HIS A 255 -18.39 0.96 45.50
C HIS A 255 -17.52 -0.20 44.98
N ILE A 256 -16.94 -0.05 43.79
CA ILE A 256 -16.07 -1.05 43.16
C ILE A 256 -14.64 -0.53 43.13
N ALA A 257 -13.67 -1.37 43.49
CA ALA A 257 -12.26 -1.09 43.25
C ALA A 257 -12.00 -1.11 41.74
N ALA A 258 -12.01 0.08 41.11
CA ALA A 258 -11.74 0.18 39.68
C ALA A 258 -10.23 -0.02 39.42
N PRO A 259 -9.83 -0.95 38.54
CA PRO A 259 -8.44 -1.05 38.13
C PRO A 259 -8.03 0.25 37.41
N GLY A 260 -6.79 0.68 37.63
CA GLY A 260 -6.26 1.87 36.99
C GLY A 260 -6.33 1.78 35.46
N LEU A 261 -6.53 2.92 34.79
CA LEU A 261 -6.64 2.99 33.33
C LEU A 261 -5.50 2.26 32.57
N PRO A 262 -4.22 2.33 33.00
CA PRO A 262 -3.14 1.59 32.32
C PRO A 262 -3.38 0.08 32.26
N TRP A 263 -3.97 -0.52 33.30
CA TRP A 263 -4.28 -1.95 33.33
C TRP A 263 -5.41 -2.31 32.38
N LEU A 264 -6.46 -1.48 32.32
CA LEU A 264 -7.57 -1.68 31.38
C LEU A 264 -7.09 -1.57 29.92
N VAL A 265 -6.29 -0.54 29.62
CA VAL A 265 -5.73 -0.33 28.28
C VAL A 265 -4.72 -1.44 27.93
N GLY A 266 -3.90 -1.86 28.88
CA GLY A 266 -2.95 -2.95 28.71
C GLY A 266 -3.64 -4.28 28.45
N ALA A 267 -4.63 -4.65 29.28
CA ALA A 267 -5.43 -5.87 29.09
C ALA A 267 -6.15 -5.87 27.74
N TRP A 268 -6.71 -4.73 27.34
CA TRP A 268 -7.35 -4.56 26.04
C TRP A 268 -6.37 -4.75 24.86
N ALA A 269 -5.18 -4.16 24.96
CA ALA A 269 -4.13 -4.31 23.96
C ALA A 269 -3.63 -5.76 23.87
N VAL A 270 -3.43 -6.42 25.01
CA VAL A 270 -3.05 -7.83 25.09
C VAL A 270 -4.12 -8.73 24.46
N LEU A 271 -5.41 -8.50 24.75
CA LEU A 271 -6.49 -9.26 24.12
C LEU A 271 -6.45 -9.14 22.58
N HIS A 272 -6.26 -7.93 22.05
CA HIS A 272 -6.16 -7.74 20.61
C HIS A 272 -4.91 -8.39 20.02
N ALA A 273 -3.79 -8.30 20.75
CA ALA A 273 -2.54 -8.92 20.37
C ALA A 273 -2.68 -10.45 20.28
N LEU A 274 -3.30 -11.08 21.28
CA LEU A 274 -3.52 -12.53 21.29
C LEU A 274 -4.41 -12.97 20.13
N VAL A 275 -5.51 -12.26 19.86
CA VAL A 275 -6.42 -12.60 18.75
C VAL A 275 -5.74 -12.42 17.39
N ALA A 276 -5.10 -11.28 17.13
CA ALA A 276 -4.46 -11.02 15.84
C ALA A 276 -3.21 -11.90 15.62
N GLY A 277 -2.43 -12.15 16.68
CA GLY A 277 -1.33 -13.11 16.68
C GLY A 277 -1.82 -14.52 16.40
N GLY A 278 -2.88 -14.97 17.08
CA GLY A 278 -3.51 -16.26 16.83
C GLY A 278 -3.98 -16.41 15.38
N VAL A 279 -4.65 -15.39 14.83
CA VAL A 279 -5.07 -15.39 13.42
C VAL A 279 -3.88 -15.46 12.45
N ALA A 280 -2.79 -14.75 12.73
CA ALA A 280 -1.57 -14.85 11.92
C ALA A 280 -0.97 -16.27 11.93
N LEU A 281 -0.95 -16.91 13.10
CA LEU A 281 -0.47 -18.29 13.25
C LEU A 281 -1.38 -19.31 12.57
N THR A 282 -2.70 -19.15 12.68
CA THR A 282 -3.66 -19.98 11.94
C THR A 282 -3.51 -19.79 10.43
N ALA A 283 -3.33 -18.54 9.96
CA ALA A 283 -3.10 -18.26 8.55
C ALA A 283 -1.83 -18.92 8.02
N TRP A 284 -0.78 -19.00 8.85
CA TRP A 284 0.39 -19.80 8.51
C TRP A 284 0.02 -21.25 8.36
N GLN A 285 -0.55 -21.88 9.39
CA GLN A 285 -0.87 -23.31 9.37
C GLN A 285 -1.76 -23.72 8.18
N LEU A 286 -2.62 -22.81 7.71
CA LEU A 286 -3.45 -23.04 6.54
C LEU A 286 -2.67 -23.07 5.21
N GLU A 287 -1.47 -22.46 5.16
CA GLU A 287 -0.55 -22.25 4.01
C GLU A 287 -1.14 -21.50 2.81
N ARG A 288 -2.44 -21.65 2.57
CA ARG A 288 -3.18 -21.09 1.46
C ARG A 288 -4.39 -20.33 1.98
N PRO A 289 -4.76 -19.21 1.33
CA PRO A 289 -5.92 -18.44 1.72
C PRO A 289 -7.20 -19.29 1.63
N PRO A 290 -8.20 -19.06 2.52
CA PRO A 290 -9.48 -19.74 2.45
C PRO A 290 -10.24 -19.39 1.16
N PRO A 291 -11.22 -20.20 0.73
CA PRO A 291 -11.91 -20.03 -0.56
C PRO A 291 -12.53 -18.65 -0.76
N VAL A 292 -13.12 -18.07 0.29
CA VAL A 292 -13.71 -16.72 0.25
C VAL A 292 -12.65 -15.67 -0.08
N LEU A 293 -11.46 -15.79 0.50
CA LEU A 293 -10.36 -14.86 0.27
C LEU A 293 -9.74 -15.06 -1.11
N ARG A 294 -9.68 -16.31 -1.60
CA ARG A 294 -9.29 -16.61 -2.98
C ARG A 294 -10.23 -15.96 -3.98
N ALA A 295 -11.53 -16.08 -3.77
CA ALA A 295 -12.52 -15.43 -4.64
C ALA A 295 -12.35 -13.89 -4.67
N VAL A 296 -11.93 -13.27 -3.57
CA VAL A 296 -11.61 -11.83 -3.55
C VAL A 296 -10.31 -11.53 -4.29
N LEU A 297 -9.27 -12.36 -4.12
CA LEU A 297 -8.00 -12.23 -4.84
C LEU A 297 -8.19 -12.42 -6.36
N GLU A 298 -9.03 -13.36 -6.77
CA GLU A 298 -9.43 -13.60 -8.16
C GLU A 298 -10.28 -12.45 -8.71
N LYS A 299 -11.18 -11.88 -7.90
CA LYS A 299 -11.92 -10.68 -8.32
C LYS A 299 -11.02 -9.46 -8.45
N GLU A 300 -10.00 -9.32 -7.61
CA GLU A 300 -9.05 -8.22 -7.71
C GLU A 300 -8.00 -8.45 -8.81
N SER A 301 -7.78 -9.69 -9.27
CA SER A 301 -7.00 -9.95 -10.48
C SER A 301 -7.75 -9.50 -11.74
N VAL A 302 -9.09 -9.47 -11.68
CA VAL A 302 -9.97 -8.87 -12.69
C VAL A 302 -10.18 -7.37 -12.39
N ALA A 303 -10.23 -6.53 -13.42
CA ALA A 303 -10.33 -5.09 -13.24
C ALA A 303 -11.61 -4.69 -12.48
N MET A 304 -11.49 -3.85 -11.44
CA MET A 304 -12.62 -3.29 -10.70
C MET A 304 -12.86 -1.83 -11.08
N PRO A 305 -14.12 -1.37 -11.19
CA PRO A 305 -14.41 0.02 -11.55
C PRO A 305 -13.99 0.99 -10.44
N ALA A 306 -13.25 2.04 -10.81
CA ALA A 306 -12.92 3.15 -9.92
C ALA A 306 -14.13 4.11 -9.80
N PRO A 307 -14.52 4.52 -8.59
CA PRO A 307 -15.49 5.60 -8.43
C PRO A 307 -14.88 6.95 -8.85
N PRO A 308 -15.70 7.91 -9.32
CA PRO A 308 -15.22 9.18 -9.87
C PRO A 308 -14.46 10.03 -8.83
N ALA A 309 -13.30 10.54 -9.24
CA ALA A 309 -12.46 11.43 -8.44
C ALA A 309 -13.08 12.84 -8.35
N ARG A 310 -13.26 13.37 -7.14
CA ARG A 310 -13.68 14.76 -6.88
C ARG A 310 -12.59 15.57 -6.17
N SER A 311 -12.54 16.87 -6.46
CA SER A 311 -11.41 17.79 -6.26
C SER A 311 -11.00 18.07 -4.80
N GLY A 312 -9.74 18.51 -4.66
CA GLY A 312 -8.99 18.62 -3.40
C GLY A 312 -9.41 19.68 -2.39
N TRP A 313 -10.41 20.53 -2.69
CA TRP A 313 -10.86 21.63 -1.81
C TRP A 313 -11.69 21.16 -0.60
N ARG A 314 -12.14 19.90 -0.56
CA ARG A 314 -12.87 19.34 0.59
C ARG A 314 -12.00 18.97 1.80
N ARG A 315 -10.66 19.09 1.72
CA ARG A 315 -9.72 18.65 2.77
C ARG A 315 -9.79 19.48 4.06
N LEU A 316 -10.07 20.78 3.97
CA LEU A 316 -10.30 21.65 5.14
C LEU A 316 -11.71 21.47 5.74
N ARG A 317 -12.64 20.85 5.01
CA ARG A 317 -14.01 20.64 5.49
C ARG A 317 -14.12 19.58 6.59
N ASP A 318 -13.04 18.82 6.83
CA ASP A 318 -12.97 17.86 7.93
C ASP A 318 -12.81 18.56 9.30
N PHE A 319 -12.22 19.76 9.37
CA PHE A 319 -12.25 20.60 10.60
C PHE A 319 -13.66 21.08 10.93
N GLY A 320 -14.52 21.27 9.93
CA GLY A 320 -15.92 21.64 10.13
C GLY A 320 -16.81 20.49 10.59
N ARG A 321 -16.28 19.26 10.71
CA ARG A 321 -17.06 18.11 11.16
C ARG A 321 -17.11 18.09 12.68
N TRP A 322 -18.31 18.17 13.24
CA TRP A 322 -18.55 18.17 14.68
C TRP A 322 -17.89 16.98 15.41
N GLN A 323 -17.83 15.80 14.76
CA GLN A 323 -17.20 14.58 15.30
C GLN A 323 -15.71 14.74 15.59
N PHE A 324 -15.01 15.63 14.89
CA PHE A 324 -13.60 15.92 15.15
C PHE A 324 -13.42 16.63 16.49
N TRP A 325 -14.34 17.54 16.84
CA TRP A 325 -14.32 18.33 18.06
C TRP A 325 -14.86 17.59 19.28
N LEU A 326 -15.65 16.52 19.08
CA LEU A 326 -16.28 15.79 20.19
C LEU A 326 -15.31 15.34 21.30
N PRO A 327 -14.12 14.76 21.01
CA PRO A 327 -13.16 14.41 22.06
C PRO A 327 -12.65 15.64 22.83
N PHE A 328 -12.41 16.76 22.13
CA PHE A 328 -12.01 18.02 22.76
C PHE A 328 -13.11 18.57 23.66
N VAL A 329 -14.35 18.63 23.16
CA VAL A 329 -15.51 19.13 23.92
C VAL A 329 -15.75 18.29 25.16
N LEU A 330 -15.68 16.96 25.05
CA LEU A 330 -15.85 16.06 26.19
C LEU A 330 -14.79 16.31 27.27
N VAL A 331 -13.51 16.36 26.89
CA VAL A 331 -12.42 16.64 27.85
C VAL A 331 -12.56 18.05 28.43
N ALA A 332 -12.87 19.05 27.61
CA ALA A 332 -13.09 20.42 28.08
C ALA A 332 -14.22 20.51 29.12
N VAL A 333 -15.34 19.81 28.89
CA VAL A 333 -16.46 19.75 29.86
C VAL A 333 -16.02 19.10 31.16
N ILE A 334 -15.26 18.00 31.11
CA ILE A 334 -14.76 17.32 32.32
C ILE A 334 -13.78 18.22 33.09
N LEU A 335 -12.87 18.91 32.39
CA LEU A 335 -11.90 19.81 33.03
C LEU A 335 -12.59 21.01 33.68
N LEU A 336 -13.57 21.62 33.00
CA LEU A 336 -14.35 22.72 33.58
C LEU A 336 -15.20 22.25 34.77
N GLY A 337 -15.82 21.07 34.65
CA GLY A 337 -16.60 20.45 35.73
C GLY A 337 -15.77 20.08 36.96
N THR A 338 -14.45 19.90 36.81
CA THR A 338 -13.50 19.64 37.90
C THR A 338 -12.82 20.90 38.44
N GLY A 339 -13.27 22.09 38.01
CA GLY A 339 -12.76 23.37 38.52
C GLY A 339 -11.42 23.81 37.90
N ARG A 340 -10.98 23.21 36.78
CA ARG A 340 -9.78 23.69 36.08
C ARG A 340 -10.02 25.09 35.50
N PRO A 341 -9.02 25.99 35.52
CA PRO A 341 -9.17 27.33 35.02
C PRO A 341 -9.42 27.32 33.50
N TRP A 342 -10.23 28.27 33.02
CA TRP A 342 -10.54 28.42 31.59
C TRP A 342 -9.28 28.56 30.72
N ALA A 343 -8.21 29.14 31.27
CA ALA A 343 -6.92 29.26 30.59
C ALA A 343 -6.33 27.90 30.20
N ALA A 344 -6.50 26.85 31.01
CA ALA A 344 -6.04 25.50 30.69
C ALA A 344 -6.80 24.91 29.49
N VAL A 345 -8.11 25.15 29.42
CA VAL A 345 -8.96 24.71 28.30
C VAL A 345 -8.59 25.44 27.00
N VAL A 346 -8.26 26.73 27.08
CA VAL A 346 -7.79 27.50 25.92
C VAL A 346 -6.45 26.97 25.41
N TRP A 347 -5.50 26.70 26.31
CA TRP A 347 -4.23 26.08 25.92
C TRP A 347 -4.42 24.69 25.30
N LEU A 348 -5.33 23.89 25.83
CA LEU A 348 -5.71 22.60 25.25
C LEU A 348 -6.29 22.77 23.84
N ALA A 349 -7.14 23.77 23.61
CA ALA A 349 -7.70 24.06 22.28
C ALA A 349 -6.61 24.46 21.28
N VAL A 350 -5.69 25.34 21.67
CA VAL A 350 -4.55 25.76 20.84
C VAL A 350 -3.68 24.55 20.47
N ARG A 351 -3.35 23.71 21.45
CA ARG A 351 -2.59 22.47 21.22
C ARG A 351 -3.32 21.54 20.26
N PHE A 352 -4.62 21.30 20.50
CA PHE A 352 -5.44 20.42 19.69
C PHE A 352 -5.44 20.84 18.21
N VAL A 353 -5.59 22.16 17.95
CA VAL A 353 -5.53 22.73 16.61
C VAL A 353 -4.11 22.63 16.03
N ALA A 354 -3.07 23.01 16.78
CA ALA A 354 -1.69 22.99 16.31
C ALA A 354 -1.25 21.58 15.90
N VAL A 355 -1.48 20.58 16.76
CA VAL A 355 -1.18 19.18 16.48
C VAL A 355 -2.02 18.66 15.31
N GLY A 356 -3.30 19.01 15.26
CA GLY A 356 -4.16 18.69 14.12
C GLY A 356 -3.63 19.23 12.80
N CYS A 357 -3.19 20.49 12.77
CA CYS A 357 -2.57 21.13 11.61
C CYS A 357 -1.26 20.45 11.20
N VAL A 358 -0.38 20.14 12.14
CA VAL A 358 0.89 19.45 11.87
C VAL A 358 0.64 18.05 11.29
N LEU A 359 -0.27 17.28 11.89
CA LEU A 359 -0.65 15.96 11.37
C LEU A 359 -1.16 16.08 9.94
N ILE A 360 -2.10 16.99 9.67
CA ILE A 360 -2.65 17.19 8.33
C ILE A 360 -1.57 17.63 7.33
N ALA A 361 -0.66 18.51 7.74
CA ALA A 361 0.45 18.97 6.91
C ALA A 361 1.37 17.80 6.53
N LEU A 362 1.84 17.02 7.52
CA LEU A 362 2.64 15.81 7.30
C LEU A 362 1.93 14.82 6.36
N LEU A 363 0.62 14.66 6.54
CA LEU A 363 -0.18 13.72 5.76
C LEU A 363 -0.48 14.26 4.35
N SER A 364 -0.45 15.58 4.14
CA SER A 364 -0.59 16.21 2.83
C SER A 364 0.63 16.01 1.93
N LEU A 365 1.80 15.73 2.53
CA LEU A 365 3.03 15.35 1.83
C LEU A 365 2.91 13.94 1.22
N LEU A 366 2.06 13.09 1.80
CA LEU A 366 1.79 11.75 1.30
C LEU A 366 0.84 11.85 0.10
N ARG A 367 1.41 11.94 -1.12
CA ARG A 367 0.66 11.90 -2.40
C ARG A 367 0.75 10.51 -3.06
N PRO A 368 -0.07 9.52 -2.64
CA PRO A 368 0.04 8.13 -3.11
C PRO A 368 0.00 7.99 -4.63
N ALA A 369 -0.75 8.84 -5.34
CA ALA A 369 -0.81 8.82 -6.81
C ALA A 369 0.55 9.05 -7.51
N ARG A 370 1.52 9.67 -6.84
CA ARG A 370 2.88 9.92 -7.38
C ARG A 370 3.92 8.93 -6.84
N TRP A 371 3.54 8.04 -5.92
CA TRP A 371 4.51 7.17 -5.25
C TRP A 371 5.13 6.15 -6.18
N ALA A 372 4.36 5.51 -7.06
CA ALA A 372 4.91 4.54 -8.01
C ALA A 372 6.00 5.17 -8.91
N GLU A 373 5.74 6.36 -9.44
CA GLU A 373 6.70 7.09 -10.27
C GLU A 373 7.93 7.56 -9.47
N HIS A 374 7.73 8.03 -8.24
CA HIS A 374 8.83 8.43 -7.36
C HIS A 374 9.72 7.25 -6.96
N LEU A 375 9.12 6.09 -6.67
CA LEU A 375 9.82 4.85 -6.38
C LEU A 375 10.64 4.38 -7.57
N ARG A 376 10.05 4.39 -8.77
CA ARG A 376 10.75 4.08 -10.03
C ARG A 376 11.97 4.99 -10.24
N ARG A 377 11.83 6.30 -10.03
CA ARG A 377 12.94 7.26 -10.14
C ARG A 377 14.07 7.02 -9.15
N ARG A 378 13.79 6.42 -8.00
CA ARG A 378 14.80 6.02 -7.01
C ARG A 378 15.38 4.62 -7.26
N GLY A 379 15.02 3.97 -8.37
CA GLY A 379 15.45 2.62 -8.70
C GLY A 379 14.69 1.52 -7.95
N TRP A 380 13.63 1.85 -7.22
CA TRP A 380 12.81 0.90 -6.45
C TRP A 380 11.71 0.32 -7.34
N TRP A 381 12.12 -0.44 -8.35
CA TRP A 381 11.23 -0.93 -9.41
C TRP A 381 10.17 -1.92 -8.91
N GLY A 382 10.53 -2.82 -8.00
CA GLY A 382 9.61 -3.83 -7.45
C GLY A 382 8.40 -3.24 -6.72
N PRO A 383 8.61 -2.38 -5.70
CA PRO A 383 7.53 -1.64 -5.07
C PRO A 383 6.72 -0.77 -6.05
N ALA A 384 7.39 -0.14 -7.02
CA ALA A 384 6.72 0.66 -8.05
C ALA A 384 5.79 -0.20 -8.93
N LEU A 385 6.23 -1.40 -9.32
CA LEU A 385 5.44 -2.38 -10.07
C LEU A 385 4.23 -2.85 -9.25
N ALA A 386 4.45 -3.26 -8.00
CA ALA A 386 3.37 -3.73 -7.12
C ALA A 386 2.30 -2.66 -6.91
N PHE A 387 2.72 -1.41 -6.65
CA PHE A 387 1.82 -0.27 -6.42
C PHE A 387 1.10 0.16 -7.70
N SER A 388 1.81 0.29 -8.82
CA SER A 388 1.21 0.67 -10.11
C SER A 388 0.27 -0.40 -10.66
N GLY A 389 0.58 -1.68 -10.49
CA GLY A 389 -0.29 -2.79 -10.82
C GLY A 389 -1.60 -2.75 -10.02
N ALA A 390 -1.50 -2.54 -8.70
CA ALA A 390 -2.68 -2.39 -7.84
C ALA A 390 -3.55 -1.16 -8.22
N LEU A 391 -2.92 -0.04 -8.57
CA LEU A 391 -3.63 1.15 -9.07
C LEU A 391 -4.31 0.91 -10.41
N THR A 392 -3.61 0.28 -11.36
CA THR A 392 -4.09 0.07 -12.74
C THR A 392 -5.28 -0.89 -12.76
N ARG A 393 -5.25 -1.95 -11.94
CA ARG A 393 -6.38 -2.88 -11.78
C ARG A 393 -7.66 -2.21 -11.27
N ARG A 394 -7.54 -1.05 -10.64
CA ARG A 394 -8.70 -0.20 -10.29
C ARG A 394 -8.96 0.93 -11.26
N GLY A 395 -7.91 1.45 -11.89
CA GLY A 395 -7.97 2.62 -12.77
C GLY A 395 -8.38 2.30 -14.21
N ARG A 396 -8.33 1.03 -14.66
CA ARG A 396 -8.83 0.59 -15.97
C ARG A 396 -10.36 0.61 -16.02
N SER A 397 -10.89 1.83 -16.01
CA SER A 397 -12.23 2.24 -16.43
C SER A 397 -12.19 3.76 -16.65
N ARG A 398 -11.44 4.16 -17.66
CA ARG A 398 -11.61 5.45 -18.35
C ARG A 398 -11.51 5.21 -19.84
#